data_AF-A0A7D5M657-F1
#
_entry.id   AF-A0A7D5M657-F1
#
_cell.length_a   1.000
_cell.length_b   1.000
_cell.length_c   1.000
_cell.angle_alpha   90.00
_cell.angle_beta   90.00
_cell.angle_gamma   90.00
#
_symmetry.space_group_name_H-M   'P 1'
#
loop_
_entity.id
_entity.type
_entity.pdbx_description
1 polymer ?
#
loop_
_entity_poly.entity_id
_entity_poly.type
_entity_poly.pdbx_seq_one_letter_code
_entity_poly.pdbx_strand_id
1 'polypeptide(L)' 'MSSESYKNKIIKAEYDTNVLYIDDEKIQCNFDDDTKKYFAYDVLPYREFSTLEDLAKSIIDEGENS' A
#
# COMPACT_ATOMS: atom_id res chain seq x y z
N MET A 1 -0.59 7.74 14.14
CA MET A 1 -0.41 6.52 13.33
C MET A 1 -1.64 5.66 13.51
N SER A 2 -2.37 5.38 12.43
CA SER A 2 -3.49 4.44 12.42
C SER A 2 -2.97 3.12 11.87
N SER A 3 -3.17 2.03 12.62
CA SER A 3 -2.82 0.68 12.19
C SER A 3 -4.09 -0.14 12.02
N GLU A 4 -4.30 -0.71 10.84
CA GLU A 4 -5.44 -1.57 10.51
C GLU A 4 -4.97 -3.00 10.30
N SER A 5 -5.71 -3.99 10.81
CA SER A 5 -5.45 -5.40 10.52
C SER A 5 -6.33 -5.87 9.35
N TYR A 6 -5.72 -6.45 8.32
CA TYR A 6 -6.43 -7.00 7.16
C TYR A 6 -5.85 -8.37 6.81
N LYS A 7 -6.70 -9.41 6.65
CA LYS A 7 -6.27 -10.79 6.35
C LYS A 7 -5.10 -11.28 7.22
N ASN A 8 -5.19 -11.05 8.53
CA ASN A 8 -4.14 -11.41 9.50
C ASN A 8 -2.77 -10.72 9.28
N LYS A 9 -2.73 -9.64 8.48
CA LYS A 9 -1.56 -8.76 8.30
C LYS A 9 -1.83 -7.41 8.93
N ILE A 10 -0.79 -6.78 9.48
CA ILE A 10 -0.87 -5.43 10.06
C ILE A 10 -0.46 -4.43 8.98
N ILE A 11 -1.35 -3.47 8.67
CA ILE A 11 -1.11 -2.38 7.75
C ILE A 11 -0.84 -1.11 8.56
N LYS A 12 0.28 -0.43 8.27
CA LYS A 12 0.58 0.92 8.76
C LYS A 12 0.85 1.82 7.55
N ALA A 13 0.10 2.91 7.42
CA ALA A 13 0.26 3.88 6.34
C ALA A 13 0.88 5.18 6.86
N GLU A 14 2.00 5.59 6.27
CA GLU A 14 2.65 6.88 6.46
C GLU A 14 2.41 7.77 5.24
N TYR A 15 1.41 8.65 5.34
CA TYR A 15 1.03 9.57 4.26
C TYR A 15 2.05 10.69 4.02
N ASP A 16 2.79 11.14 5.05
CA ASP A 16 3.84 12.15 4.90
C ASP A 16 5.00 11.69 4.00
N THR A 17 5.37 10.41 4.10
CA THR A 17 6.50 9.83 3.37
C THR A 17 6.06 8.90 2.23
N ASN A 18 4.75 8.73 2.03
CA ASN A 18 4.17 7.76 1.11
C ASN A 18 4.73 6.35 1.30
N VAL A 19 4.82 5.89 2.56
CA VAL A 19 5.35 4.57 2.90
C VAL A 19 4.23 3.72 3.49
N LEU A 20 4.15 2.47 3.06
CA LEU A 20 3.34 1.45 3.69
C LEU A 20 4.23 0.46 4.43
N TYR A 21 3.75 -0.02 5.57
CA TYR A 21 4.33 -1.16 6.24
C TYR A 21 3.27 -2.25 6.35
N ILE A 22 3.56 -3.40 5.79
CA ILE A 22 2.70 -4.58 5.85
C ILE A 22 3.47 -5.65 6.61
N ASP A 23 3.02 -6.01 7.82
CA ASP A 23 3.70 -7.03 8.64
C ASP A 23 5.18 -6.71 8.94
N ASP A 24 5.48 -5.42 9.12
CA ASP A 24 6.83 -4.85 9.28
C ASP A 24 7.67 -4.77 7.99
N GLU A 25 7.15 -5.25 6.85
CA GLU A 25 7.76 -5.06 5.54
C GLU A 25 7.50 -3.65 5.02
N LYS A 26 8.58 -2.89 4.75
CA LYS A 26 8.50 -1.52 4.23
C LYS A 26 8.30 -1.54 2.72
N ILE A 27 7.23 -0.91 2.25
CA ILE A 27 6.88 -0.74 0.85
C ILE A 27 6.86 0.75 0.51
N GLN A 28 7.78 1.16 -0.37
CA GLN A 28 7.82 2.53 -0.86
C GLN A 28 6.73 2.73 -1.90
N CYS A 29 5.82 3.66 -1.64
CA CYS A 29 4.79 4.08 -2.57
C CYS A 29 5.14 5.42 -3.19
N ASN A 30 4.59 5.67 -4.36
CA ASN A 30 4.62 6.97 -5.01
C ASN A 30 3.20 7.53 -5.02
N PHE A 31 3.11 8.84 -4.89
CA PHE A 31 1.87 9.59 -5.02
C PHE A 31 1.96 10.48 -6.24
N ASP A 32 0.98 10.39 -7.12
CA ASP A 32 0.84 11.24 -8.30
C ASP A 32 -0.15 12.35 -8.00
N ASP A 33 0.35 13.59 -8.07
CA ASP A 33 -0.41 14.77 -7.70
C ASP A 33 -1.49 15.15 -8.73
N ASP A 34 -1.33 14.73 -9.99
CA ASP A 34 -2.27 15.02 -11.08
C ASP A 34 -3.54 14.18 -10.94
N THR A 35 -3.35 12.88 -10.76
CA THR A 35 -4.43 11.90 -10.61
C THR A 35 -4.91 11.78 -9.16
N LYS A 36 -4.15 12.31 -8.19
CA LYS A 36 -4.33 12.13 -6.74
C LYS A 36 -4.37 10.65 -6.33
N LYS A 37 -3.55 9.83 -6.98
CA LYS A 37 -3.49 8.38 -6.73
C LYS A 37 -2.13 7.93 -6.21
N TYR A 38 -2.16 6.81 -5.49
CA TYR A 38 -1.01 6.08 -4.99
C TYR A 38 -0.74 4.85 -5.84
N PHE A 39 0.53 4.54 -6.07
CA PHE A 39 0.95 3.31 -6.73
C PHE A 39 2.31 2.84 -6.20
N ALA A 40 2.55 1.54 -6.30
CA ALA A 40 3.78 0.90 -5.87
C ALA A 40 4.31 0.06 -7.03
N TYR A 41 5.07 0.68 -7.95
CA TYR A 41 5.60 0.02 -9.14
C TYR A 41 6.41 -1.24 -8.84
N ASP A 42 7.05 -1.30 -7.67
CA ASP A 42 7.91 -2.41 -7.25
C ASP A 42 7.11 -3.68 -6.91
N VAL A 43 5.88 -3.52 -6.40
CA VAL A 43 5.06 -4.63 -5.88
C VAL A 43 3.82 -4.87 -6.74
N LEU A 44 3.16 -3.79 -7.18
CA LEU A 44 1.93 -3.79 -7.96
C LEU A 44 2.08 -2.85 -9.17
N PRO A 45 2.77 -3.30 -10.24
CA PRO A 45 2.95 -2.49 -11.43
C PRO A 45 1.60 -2.24 -12.12
N TYR A 46 1.43 -1.04 -12.67
CA TYR A 46 0.23 -0.61 -13.42
C TYR A 46 -1.09 -0.60 -12.64
N ARG A 47 -1.06 -0.71 -11.30
CA ARG A 47 -2.25 -0.47 -10.46
C ARG A 47 -2.10 0.85 -9.71
N GLU A 48 -3.16 1.64 -9.77
CA GLU A 48 -3.26 2.93 -9.08
C GLU A 48 -4.45 2.91 -8.14
N PHE A 49 -4.28 3.49 -6.96
CA PHE A 49 -5.24 3.41 -5.87
C PHE A 49 -5.51 4.79 -5.29
N SER A 50 -6.72 5.02 -4.81
CA SER A 50 -7.08 6.33 -4.23
C SER A 50 -6.49 6.55 -2.84
N THR A 51 -6.14 5.48 -2.13
CA THR A 51 -5.56 5.54 -0.78
C THR A 51 -4.45 4.50 -0.61
N LEU A 52 -3.52 4.76 0.30
CA LEU A 52 -2.47 3.80 0.69
C LEU A 52 -3.07 2.52 1.27
N GLU A 53 -4.20 2.60 1.96
CA GLU A 53 -4.87 1.43 2.53
C GLU A 53 -5.41 0.48 1.46
N ASP A 54 -5.99 1.00 0.37
CA ASP A 54 -6.51 0.18 -0.73
C ASP A 54 -5.36 -0.49 -1.51
N LEU A 55 -4.26 0.24 -1.67
CA LEU A 55 -3.01 -0.29 -2.21
C LEU A 55 -2.48 -1.43 -1.34
N ALA A 56 -2.42 -1.23 -0.02
CA ALA A 56 -1.95 -2.25 0.92
C ALA A 56 -2.81 -3.53 0.89
N LYS A 57 -4.14 -3.36 0.86
CA LYS A 57 -5.09 -4.48 0.76
C LYS A 57 -4.88 -5.27 -0.52
N SER A 58 -4.65 -4.58 -1.64
CA SER A 58 -4.37 -5.22 -2.93
C SER A 58 -3.03 -5.96 -2.95
N ILE A 59 -1.99 -5.41 -2.29
CA ILE A 59 -0.69 -6.10 -2.17
C ILE A 59 -0.86 -7.42 -1.41
N ILE A 60 -1.59 -7.39 -0.30
CA ILE A 60 -1.84 -8.59 0.51
C ILE A 60 -2.63 -9.62 -0.31
N ASP A 61 -3.61 -9.18 -1.10
CA ASP A 61 -4.43 -10.07 -1.93
C ASP A 61 -3.62 -10.77 -3.03
N GLU A 62 -2.73 -10.05 -3.72
CA GLU A 62 -1.85 -10.65 -4.73
C GLU A 62 -0.83 -11.60 -4.10
N GLY A 63 -0.28 -11.25 -2.94
CA GLY A 63 0.71 -12.07 -2.23
C GLY A 63 0.15 -13.41 -1.73
N GLU A 64 -1.15 -13.49 -1.42
CA GLU A 64 -1.80 -14.75 -1.04
C GLU A 64 -2.13 -15.67 -2.24
N ASN A 65 -2.10 -15.15 -3.47
CA ASN A 65 -2.48 -15.89 -4.68
C ASN A 65 -1.28 -16.42 -5.48
N SER A 66 -0.05 -16.29 -4.94
CA SER A 66 1.20 -16.76 -5.56
C SER A 66 1.74 -18.06 -4.97
#